data_AF-A0A4R9EK85-F1
#
_entry.id   AF-A0A4R9EK85-F1
#
_cell.length_a   1.000
_cell.length_b   1.000
_cell.length_c   1.000
_cell.angle_alpha   90.00
_cell.angle_beta   90.00
_cell.angle_gamma   90.00
#
_symmetry.space_group_name_H-M   'P 1'
#
loop_
_entity.id
_entity.type
_entity.pdbx_description
1 polymer ?
#
loop_
_entity_poly.entity_id
_entity_poly.type
_entity_poly.pdbx_seq_one_letter_code
_entity_poly.pdbx_strand_id
1 'polypeptide(L)'
;MRRGREGSRGLTLRALDTEAGVPTGTASNYFTNRSDMLAQITGRTRGRLTPDPSDVAETLKAEPTHELVKTFMHQIVERMRADRSSHLAMLELRLMATRNPELHAELTRFFRDELEGNIGFHLDSGLPGDTMGMVLLYLAMFGLMVDDLTIPELLAPYQPERLVDEMVSRLLL
;
A
#
# COMPACT_ATOMS: atom_id res chain seq x y z
N MET A 1 -21.40 -9.22 -4.49
CA MET A 1 -20.18 -8.83 -5.24
C MET A 1 -20.56 -7.94 -6.43
N ARG A 2 -20.43 -6.61 -6.33
CA ARG A 2 -20.76 -5.66 -7.41
C ARG A 2 -19.63 -4.67 -7.74
N ARG A 3 -18.39 -4.93 -7.30
CA ARG A 3 -17.26 -3.98 -7.38
C ARG A 3 -16.50 -3.92 -8.72
N GLY A 4 -16.99 -4.55 -9.79
CA GLY A 4 -16.26 -4.60 -11.07
C GLY A 4 -16.72 -3.63 -12.17
N ARG A 5 -17.92 -3.02 -12.08
CA ARG A 5 -18.54 -2.38 -13.25
C ARG A 5 -18.40 -0.86 -13.38
N GLU A 6 -18.06 -0.11 -12.32
CA GLU A 6 -18.05 1.36 -12.41
C GLU A 6 -16.67 2.02 -12.27
N GLY A 7 -15.65 1.32 -11.76
CA GLY A 7 -14.29 1.86 -11.59
C GLY A 7 -14.27 3.30 -11.03
N SER A 8 -13.32 4.11 -11.47
CA SER A 8 -13.15 5.50 -11.01
C SER A 8 -14.30 6.45 -11.35
N ARG A 9 -15.28 6.03 -12.14
CA ARG A 9 -16.48 6.82 -12.48
C ARG A 9 -17.62 6.65 -11.46
N GLY A 10 -17.59 5.58 -10.66
CA GLY A 10 -18.61 5.29 -9.65
C GLY A 10 -18.42 6.01 -8.30
N LEU A 11 -17.23 6.55 -7.98
CA LEU A 11 -16.98 7.21 -6.70
C LEU A 11 -17.52 8.65 -6.66
N THR A 12 -18.83 8.79 -6.50
CA THR A 12 -19.53 10.05 -6.23
C THR A 12 -20.19 10.00 -4.85
N LEU A 13 -20.50 11.15 -4.24
CA LEU A 13 -21.22 11.21 -2.95
C LEU A 13 -22.56 10.47 -3.01
N ARG A 14 -23.28 10.58 -4.12
CA ARG A 14 -24.56 9.87 -4.33
C ARG A 14 -24.38 8.35 -4.44
N ALA A 15 -23.34 7.90 -5.12
CA ALA A 15 -23.02 6.48 -5.19
C ALA A 15 -22.58 5.95 -3.81
N LEU A 16 -21.88 6.77 -3.02
CA LEU A 16 -21.55 6.44 -1.64
C LEU A 16 -22.81 6.31 -0.77
N ASP A 17 -23.77 7.23 -0.88
CA ASP A 17 -25.07 7.11 -0.18
C ASP A 17 -25.76 5.78 -0.54
N THR A 18 -25.77 5.45 -1.84
CA THR A 18 -26.40 4.24 -2.36
C THR A 18 -25.73 2.97 -1.84
N GLU A 19 -24.39 2.91 -1.87
CA GLU A 19 -23.62 1.76 -1.38
C GLU A 19 -23.69 1.63 0.16
N ALA A 20 -23.70 2.74 0.88
CA ALA A 20 -23.84 2.76 2.33
C ALA A 20 -25.28 2.47 2.81
N GLY A 21 -26.25 2.42 1.89
CA GLY A 21 -27.67 2.20 2.24
C GLY A 21 -28.27 3.33 3.06
N VAL A 22 -27.71 4.54 2.96
CA VAL A 22 -28.16 5.73 3.70
C VAL A 22 -29.01 6.63 2.80
N PRO A 23 -29.81 7.54 3.38
CA PRO A 23 -30.57 8.51 2.59
C PRO A 23 -29.70 9.32 1.63
N THR A 24 -30.22 9.62 0.44
CA THR A 24 -29.51 10.48 -0.53
C THR A 24 -29.21 11.85 0.09
N GLY A 25 -27.96 12.29 -0.03
CA GLY A 25 -27.44 13.53 0.57
C GLY A 25 -26.73 13.34 1.90
N THR A 26 -26.72 12.13 2.49
CA THR A 26 -26.05 11.87 3.77
C THR A 26 -24.55 12.11 3.68
N ALA A 27 -23.91 11.62 2.62
CA ALA A 27 -22.48 11.79 2.37
C ALA A 27 -22.07 13.28 2.28
N SER A 28 -22.95 14.14 1.77
CA SER A 28 -22.70 15.58 1.68
C SER A 28 -22.60 16.27 3.05
N ASN A 29 -23.09 15.63 4.14
CA ASN A 29 -22.90 16.13 5.50
C ASN A 29 -21.49 15.86 6.05
N TYR A 30 -20.77 14.90 5.46
CA TYR A 30 -19.44 14.46 5.91
C TYR A 30 -18.33 14.86 4.94
N PHE A 31 -18.68 15.11 3.68
CA PHE A 31 -17.74 15.46 2.62
C PHE A 31 -18.24 16.67 1.86
N THR A 32 -17.44 17.73 1.85
CA THR A 32 -17.75 19.00 1.20
C THR A 32 -17.88 18.83 -0.32
N ASN A 33 -17.05 17.94 -0.89
CA ASN A 33 -17.08 17.59 -2.29
C ASN A 33 -16.41 16.22 -2.52
N ARG A 34 -16.36 15.78 -3.78
CA ARG A 34 -15.72 14.51 -4.17
C ARG A 34 -14.24 14.45 -3.80
N SER A 35 -13.51 15.55 -3.92
CA SER A 35 -12.08 15.61 -3.58
C SER A 35 -11.85 15.44 -2.08
N ASP A 36 -12.63 16.11 -1.24
CA ASP A 36 -12.62 15.94 0.22
C ASP A 36 -12.91 14.49 0.63
N MET A 37 -13.90 13.85 -0.02
CA MET A 37 -14.16 12.41 0.16
C MET A 37 -12.95 11.55 -0.19
N LEU A 38 -12.31 11.79 -1.34
CA LEU A 38 -11.14 11.02 -1.78
C LEU A 38 -9.94 11.25 -0.85
N ALA A 39 -9.73 12.47 -0.36
CA ALA A 39 -8.68 12.79 0.59
C ALA A 39 -8.89 12.07 1.93
N GLN A 40 -10.11 12.09 2.46
CA GLN A 40 -10.44 11.37 3.70
C GLN A 40 -10.32 9.84 3.55
N ILE A 41 -10.74 9.28 2.40
CA ILE A 41 -10.54 7.86 2.09
C ILE A 41 -9.05 7.52 2.02
N THR A 42 -8.25 8.36 1.36
CA THR A 42 -6.79 8.19 1.27
C THR A 42 -6.16 8.21 2.66
N GLY A 43 -6.52 9.18 3.51
CA GLY A 43 -6.04 9.27 4.89
C GLY A 43 -6.39 8.06 5.75
N ARG A 44 -7.62 7.53 5.63
CA ARG A 44 -8.03 6.29 6.34
C ARG A 44 -7.34 5.05 5.81
N THR A 45 -7.21 4.94 4.48
CA THR A 45 -6.53 3.80 3.86
C THR A 45 -5.07 3.78 4.30
N ARG A 46 -4.38 4.93 4.28
CA ARG A 46 -3.02 5.07 4.84
C ARG A 46 -2.93 4.55 6.26
N GLY A 47 -3.80 4.99 7.16
CA GLY A 47 -3.78 4.56 8.57
C GLY A 47 -3.93 3.04 8.75
N ARG A 48 -4.59 2.34 7.81
CA ARG A 48 -4.70 0.88 7.81
C ARG A 48 -3.47 0.17 7.22
N LEU A 49 -2.76 0.84 6.31
CA LEU A 49 -1.58 0.29 5.64
C LEU A 49 -0.30 0.50 6.47
N THR A 50 -0.26 1.51 7.34
CA THR A 50 0.85 1.74 8.25
C THR A 50 0.91 0.63 9.31
N PRO A 51 2.04 -0.09 9.47
CA PRO A 51 2.19 -1.12 10.49
C PRO A 51 2.12 -0.53 11.90
N ASP A 52 1.70 -1.35 12.88
CA ASP A 52 1.75 -0.96 14.28
C ASP A 52 3.21 -0.70 14.69
N PRO A 53 3.55 0.48 15.25
CA PRO A 53 4.91 0.78 15.67
C PRO A 53 5.47 -0.21 16.69
N SER A 54 4.63 -0.83 17.52
CA SER A 54 5.05 -1.82 18.51
C SER A 54 5.48 -3.15 17.87
N ASP A 55 4.79 -3.61 16.82
CA ASP A 55 5.18 -4.80 16.05
C ASP A 55 6.52 -4.59 15.34
N VAL A 56 6.73 -3.39 14.79
CA VAL A 56 8.01 -3.01 14.16
C VAL A 56 9.13 -2.97 15.20
N ALA A 57 8.88 -2.35 16.36
CA ALA A 57 9.87 -2.26 17.44
C ALA A 57 10.24 -3.63 18.02
N GLU A 58 9.29 -4.57 18.13
CA GLU A 58 9.59 -5.94 18.56
C GLU A 58 10.52 -6.64 17.56
N THR A 59 10.23 -6.50 16.26
CA THR A 59 11.02 -7.11 15.19
C THR A 59 12.44 -6.54 15.15
N LEU A 60 12.60 -5.23 15.40
CA LEU A 60 13.91 -4.54 15.47
C LEU A 60 14.83 -4.98 16.62
N LYS A 61 14.37 -5.79 17.57
CA LYS A 61 15.26 -6.32 18.63
C LYS A 61 16.28 -7.32 18.09
N ALA A 62 16.05 -7.87 16.90
CA ALA A 62 16.99 -8.76 16.24
C ALA A 62 18.16 -7.99 15.61
N GLU A 63 19.25 -8.71 15.32
CA GLU A 63 20.44 -8.13 14.67
C GLU A 63 20.12 -7.61 13.26
N PRO A 64 20.69 -6.46 12.85
CA PRO A 64 20.42 -5.80 11.58
C PRO A 64 21.09 -6.55 10.42
N THR A 65 20.43 -7.62 9.99
CA THR A 65 20.93 -8.56 8.99
C THR A 65 19.94 -8.66 7.82
N HIS A 66 20.37 -9.26 6.70
CA HIS A 66 19.46 -9.56 5.59
C HIS A 66 18.27 -10.42 6.04
N GLU A 67 18.46 -11.31 7.01
CA GLU A 67 17.37 -12.13 7.56
C GLU A 67 16.31 -11.29 8.28
N LEU A 68 16.72 -10.21 8.96
CA LEU A 68 15.78 -9.26 9.54
C LEU A 68 15.00 -8.51 8.46
N VAL A 69 15.66 -8.10 7.37
CA VAL A 69 14.97 -7.46 6.25
C VAL A 69 13.98 -8.40 5.58
N LYS A 70 14.36 -9.68 5.35
CA LYS A 70 13.44 -10.70 4.85
C LYS A 70 12.22 -10.83 5.74
N THR A 71 12.43 -10.89 7.06
CA THR A 71 11.35 -10.94 8.06
C THR A 71 10.40 -9.76 7.89
N PHE A 72 10.91 -8.53 7.76
CA PHE A 72 10.07 -7.35 7.50
C PHE A 72 9.28 -7.46 6.20
N MET A 73 9.90 -7.92 5.11
CA MET A 73 9.23 -8.05 3.82
C MET A 73 8.12 -9.11 3.84
N HIS A 74 8.35 -10.24 4.53
CA HIS A 74 7.31 -11.27 4.74
C HIS A 74 6.14 -10.71 5.57
N GLN A 75 6.41 -10.00 6.65
CA GLN A 75 5.38 -9.36 7.45
C GLN A 75 4.55 -8.33 6.63
N ILE A 76 5.17 -7.61 5.70
CA ILE A 76 4.43 -6.73 4.77
C ILE A 76 3.47 -7.54 3.90
N VAL A 77 3.92 -8.65 3.32
CA VAL A 77 3.07 -9.52 2.48
C VAL A 77 1.94 -10.14 3.30
N GLU A 78 2.20 -10.57 4.53
CA GLU A 78 1.18 -11.12 5.43
C GLU A 78 0.12 -10.08 5.80
N ARG A 79 0.53 -8.87 6.19
CA ARG A 79 -0.41 -7.76 6.47
C ARG A 79 -1.21 -7.39 5.22
N MET A 80 -0.57 -7.39 4.06
CA MET A 80 -1.25 -7.16 2.78
C MET A 80 -2.34 -8.21 2.53
N ARG A 81 -2.03 -9.49 2.70
CA ARG A 81 -3.00 -10.59 2.52
C ARG A 81 -4.13 -10.50 3.55
N ALA A 82 -3.83 -10.14 4.79
CA ALA A 82 -4.81 -9.95 5.85
C ALA A 82 -5.79 -8.79 5.59
N ASP A 83 -5.33 -7.70 4.96
CA ASP A 83 -6.17 -6.58 4.54
C ASP A 83 -6.11 -6.33 3.02
N ARG A 84 -6.42 -7.38 2.26
CA ARG A 84 -6.46 -7.36 0.80
C ARG A 84 -7.33 -6.22 0.25
N SER A 85 -8.43 -5.92 0.94
CA SER A 85 -9.40 -4.92 0.53
C SER A 85 -8.84 -3.50 0.50
N SER A 86 -8.03 -3.13 1.49
CA SER A 86 -7.41 -1.79 1.56
C SER A 86 -6.33 -1.62 0.51
N HIS A 87 -5.54 -2.68 0.24
CA HIS A 87 -4.51 -2.63 -0.79
C HIS A 87 -5.09 -2.55 -2.20
N LEU A 88 -6.17 -3.30 -2.49
CA LEU A 88 -6.91 -3.16 -3.74
C LEU A 88 -7.50 -1.76 -3.91
N ALA A 89 -8.08 -1.19 -2.84
CA ALA A 89 -8.58 0.18 -2.88
C ALA A 89 -7.46 1.19 -3.19
N MET A 90 -6.25 0.99 -2.65
CA MET A 90 -5.09 1.83 -2.96
C MET A 90 -4.66 1.71 -4.44
N LEU A 91 -4.70 0.50 -5.03
CA LEU A 91 -4.46 0.31 -6.45
C LEU A 91 -5.50 1.04 -7.31
N GLU A 92 -6.78 0.96 -6.94
CA GLU A 92 -7.84 1.71 -7.61
C GLU A 92 -7.58 3.22 -7.54
N LEU A 93 -7.25 3.75 -6.35
CA LEU A 93 -6.92 5.17 -6.16
C LEU A 93 -5.74 5.62 -7.04
N ARG A 94 -4.67 4.82 -7.14
CA ARG A 94 -3.53 5.08 -8.04
C ARG A 94 -3.99 5.20 -9.50
N LEU A 95 -4.87 4.30 -9.96
CA LEU A 95 -5.43 4.39 -11.31
C LEU A 95 -6.32 5.62 -11.49
N MET A 96 -7.12 6.00 -10.47
CA MET A 96 -7.97 7.19 -10.54
C MET A 96 -7.15 8.48 -10.65
N ALA A 97 -6.04 8.55 -9.91
CA ALA A 97 -5.15 9.70 -9.89
C ALA A 97 -4.62 10.07 -11.29
N THR A 98 -4.46 9.10 -12.19
CA THR A 98 -4.04 9.36 -13.59
C THR A 98 -4.97 10.31 -14.36
N ARG A 99 -6.21 10.50 -13.88
CA ARG A 99 -7.24 11.36 -14.49
C ARG A 99 -7.76 12.43 -13.53
N ASN A 100 -7.18 12.56 -12.34
CA ASN A 100 -7.58 13.50 -11.31
C ASN A 100 -6.33 14.20 -10.73
N PRO A 101 -5.99 15.41 -11.21
CA PRO A 101 -4.78 16.12 -10.79
C PRO A 101 -4.66 16.39 -9.28
N GLU A 102 -5.78 16.62 -8.60
CA GLU A 102 -5.79 16.89 -7.16
C GLU A 102 -5.44 15.63 -6.36
N LEU A 103 -6.10 14.50 -6.68
CA LEU A 103 -5.77 13.19 -6.10
C LEU A 103 -4.34 12.77 -6.47
N HIS A 104 -3.89 13.07 -7.70
CA HIS A 104 -2.51 12.81 -8.12
C HIS A 104 -1.50 13.55 -7.25
N ALA A 105 -1.72 14.84 -6.99
CA ALA A 105 -0.85 15.62 -6.12
C ALA A 105 -0.84 15.08 -4.68
N GLU A 106 -2.00 14.67 -4.17
CA GLU A 106 -2.11 14.07 -2.83
C GLU A 106 -1.38 12.74 -2.72
N LEU A 107 -1.64 11.78 -3.61
CA LEU A 107 -0.96 10.49 -3.61
C LEU A 107 0.54 10.63 -3.87
N THR A 108 0.96 11.57 -4.70
CA THR A 108 2.39 11.83 -4.94
C THR A 108 3.09 12.28 -3.67
N ARG A 109 2.50 13.19 -2.88
CA ARG A 109 3.06 13.58 -1.59
C ARG A 109 3.11 12.38 -0.64
N PHE A 110 2.01 11.64 -0.53
CA PHE A 110 1.94 10.49 0.36
C PHE A 110 3.01 9.42 0.07
N PHE A 111 3.11 8.95 -1.18
CA PHE A 111 4.09 7.92 -1.54
C PHE A 111 5.53 8.43 -1.48
N ARG A 112 5.76 9.74 -1.67
CA ARG A 112 7.06 10.34 -1.43
C ARG A 112 7.44 10.25 0.05
N ASP A 113 6.56 10.73 0.94
CA ASP A 113 6.80 10.72 2.38
C ASP A 113 7.00 9.28 2.90
N GLU A 114 6.23 8.32 2.39
CA GLU A 114 6.37 6.90 2.73
C GLU A 114 7.72 6.34 2.27
N LEU A 115 8.12 6.58 1.03
CA LEU A 115 9.39 6.07 0.50
C LEU A 115 10.58 6.72 1.21
N GLU A 116 10.56 8.03 1.41
CA GLU A 116 11.60 8.76 2.14
C GLU A 116 11.69 8.28 3.60
N GLY A 117 10.55 8.05 4.26
CA GLY A 117 10.49 7.48 5.61
C GLY A 117 11.04 6.05 5.69
N ASN A 118 10.69 5.19 4.74
CA ASN A 118 11.19 3.81 4.67
C ASN A 118 12.70 3.76 4.43
N ILE A 119 13.23 4.65 3.56
CA ILE A 119 14.67 4.79 3.32
C ILE A 119 15.37 5.26 4.60
N GLY A 120 14.88 6.33 5.23
CA GLY A 120 15.45 6.85 6.47
C GLY A 120 15.47 5.80 7.58
N PHE A 121 14.32 5.15 7.81
CA PHE A 121 14.19 4.05 8.77
C PHE A 121 15.21 2.93 8.52
N HIS A 122 15.37 2.50 7.28
CA HIS A 122 16.27 1.40 6.92
C HIS A 122 17.73 1.74 7.22
N LEU A 123 18.16 2.95 6.82
CA LEU A 123 19.51 3.44 7.03
C LEU A 123 19.80 3.70 8.51
N ASP A 124 18.88 4.34 9.24
CA ASP A 124 19.03 4.67 10.66
C ASP A 124 19.06 3.42 11.54
N SER A 125 18.39 2.33 11.10
CA SER A 125 18.40 1.03 11.79
C SER A 125 19.65 0.20 11.50
N GLY A 126 20.55 0.67 10.64
CA GLY A 126 21.78 -0.04 10.26
C GLY A 126 21.53 -1.32 9.45
N LEU A 127 20.36 -1.46 8.83
CA LEU A 127 20.02 -2.63 8.02
C LEU A 127 20.89 -2.66 6.74
N PRO A 128 21.24 -3.86 6.22
CA PRO A 128 22.10 -3.97 5.04
C PRO A 128 21.49 -3.33 3.79
N GLY A 129 22.35 -2.83 2.88
CA GLY A 129 21.96 -2.14 1.66
C GLY A 129 22.06 -0.61 1.76
N ASP A 130 21.76 0.05 0.66
CA ASP A 130 21.81 1.51 0.52
C ASP A 130 20.47 2.07 0.04
N THR A 131 20.42 3.40 -0.16
CA THR A 131 19.25 4.09 -0.69
C THR A 131 18.75 3.50 -2.00
N MET A 132 19.65 3.12 -2.92
CA MET A 132 19.26 2.59 -4.22
C MET A 132 18.69 1.18 -4.09
N GLY A 133 19.33 0.32 -3.29
CA GLY A 133 18.84 -1.02 -2.96
C GLY A 133 17.43 -0.95 -2.37
N MET A 134 17.15 0.00 -1.49
CA MET A 134 15.82 0.21 -0.93
C MET A 134 14.78 0.68 -1.95
N VAL A 135 15.14 1.58 -2.87
CA VAL A 135 14.23 1.98 -3.96
C VAL A 135 13.92 0.80 -4.88
N LEU A 136 14.92 -0.02 -5.21
CA LEU A 136 14.74 -1.22 -6.03
C LEU A 136 13.86 -2.26 -5.30
N LEU A 137 14.09 -2.48 -4.01
CA LEU A 137 13.29 -3.38 -3.20
C LEU A 137 11.84 -2.90 -3.10
N TYR A 138 11.61 -1.61 -2.88
CA TYR A 138 10.26 -1.01 -2.90
C TYR A 138 9.53 -1.28 -4.22
N LEU A 139 10.20 -1.10 -5.36
CA LEU A 139 9.62 -1.35 -6.68
C LEU A 139 9.33 -2.84 -6.90
N ALA A 140 10.25 -3.72 -6.50
CA ALA A 140 10.11 -5.16 -6.65
C ALA A 140 8.97 -5.71 -5.78
N MET A 141 8.90 -5.27 -4.52
CA MET A 141 7.80 -5.61 -3.61
C MET A 141 6.46 -5.09 -4.13
N PHE A 142 6.41 -3.86 -4.65
CA PHE A 142 5.17 -3.35 -5.25
C PHE A 142 4.68 -4.21 -6.42
N GLY A 143 5.59 -4.66 -7.30
CA GLY A 143 5.26 -5.59 -8.39
C GLY A 143 4.70 -6.92 -7.87
N LEU A 144 5.40 -7.54 -6.90
CA LEU A 144 4.95 -8.78 -6.25
C LEU A 144 3.56 -8.64 -5.63
N MET A 145 3.33 -7.55 -4.89
CA MET A 145 2.05 -7.27 -4.25
C MET A 145 0.93 -7.11 -5.27
N VAL A 146 1.16 -6.42 -6.39
CA VAL A 146 0.15 -6.26 -7.45
C VAL A 146 -0.29 -7.61 -8.01
N ASP A 147 0.66 -8.49 -8.33
CA ASP A 147 0.34 -9.81 -8.89
C ASP A 147 -0.32 -10.73 -7.85
N ASP A 148 0.16 -10.76 -6.60
CA ASP A 148 -0.49 -11.52 -5.49
C ASP A 148 -1.93 -11.03 -5.22
N LEU A 149 -2.15 -9.71 -5.32
CA LEU A 149 -3.47 -9.08 -5.13
C LEU A 149 -4.43 -9.22 -6.30
N THR A 150 -3.96 -9.58 -7.50
CA THR A 150 -4.82 -9.56 -8.70
C THR A 150 -4.89 -10.88 -9.43
N ILE A 151 -3.75 -11.55 -9.61
CA ILE A 151 -3.61 -12.80 -10.38
C ILE A 151 -2.61 -13.73 -9.65
N PRO A 152 -2.91 -14.18 -8.42
CA PRO A 152 -1.94 -14.91 -7.60
C PRO A 152 -1.43 -16.22 -8.24
N GLU A 153 -2.22 -16.85 -9.11
CA GLU A 153 -1.83 -18.06 -9.85
C GLU A 153 -0.63 -17.82 -10.78
N LEU A 154 -0.37 -16.57 -11.17
CA LEU A 154 0.81 -16.20 -11.97
C LEU A 154 2.12 -16.50 -11.22
N LEU A 155 2.13 -16.26 -9.91
CA LEU A 155 3.33 -16.40 -9.07
C LEU A 155 3.44 -17.77 -8.38
N ALA A 156 2.38 -18.59 -8.40
CA ALA A 156 2.35 -19.89 -7.74
C ALA A 156 3.53 -20.82 -8.09
N PRO A 157 4.00 -20.91 -9.36
CA PRO A 157 5.17 -21.73 -9.70
C PRO A 157 6.50 -21.22 -9.11
N TYR A 158 6.57 -19.95 -8.75
CA TYR A 158 7.80 -19.28 -8.30
C TYR A 158 7.92 -19.18 -6.77
N GLN A 159 6.83 -19.46 -6.04
CA GLN A 159 6.71 -19.34 -4.58
C GLN A 159 6.99 -17.89 -4.11
N PRO A 160 5.94 -17.07 -3.90
CA PRO A 160 6.10 -15.66 -3.54
C PRO A 160 7.06 -15.41 -2.38
N GLU A 161 7.06 -16.29 -1.38
CA GLU A 161 7.94 -16.19 -0.22
C GLU A 161 9.42 -16.33 -0.63
N ARG A 162 9.73 -17.25 -1.54
CA ARG A 162 11.08 -17.38 -2.10
C ARG A 162 11.48 -16.15 -2.92
N LEU A 163 10.54 -15.56 -3.65
CA LEU A 163 10.82 -14.34 -4.41
C LEU A 163 11.19 -13.18 -3.49
N VAL A 164 10.52 -13.03 -2.34
CA VAL A 164 10.87 -12.03 -1.32
C VAL A 164 12.31 -12.22 -0.85
N ASP A 165 12.70 -13.46 -0.50
CA ASP A 165 14.06 -13.75 -0.03
C ASP A 165 15.13 -13.41 -1.09
N GLU A 166 14.87 -13.78 -2.35
CA GLU A 166 15.77 -13.51 -3.47
C GLU A 166 15.86 -12.01 -3.79
N MET A 167 14.77 -11.25 -3.64
CA MET A 167 14.80 -9.79 -3.79
C MET A 167 15.71 -9.16 -2.74
N VAL A 168 15.55 -9.52 -1.47
CA VAL A 168 16.39 -8.98 -0.40
C VAL A 168 17.86 -9.33 -0.62
N SER A 169 18.17 -10.60 -0.89
CA SER A 169 19.56 -11.05 -1.07
C SER A 169 20.26 -10.49 -2.31
N ARG A 170 19.51 -10.11 -3.36
CA ARG A 170 20.10 -9.60 -4.62
C ARG A 170 20.12 -8.08 -4.70
N LEU A 171 19.19 -7.40 -4.04
CA LEU A 171 19.02 -5.95 -4.16
C LEU A 171 19.70 -5.18 -3.04
N LEU A 172 19.91 -5.80 -1.88
CA LEU A 172 20.61 -5.19 -0.75
C LEU A 172 22.01 -5.81 -0.65
N LEU A 173 23.02 -5.09 -1.15
CA LEU A 173 24.43 -5.50 -1.08
C LEU A 173 25.08 -5.11 0.25
#